data_AF-A0AAD4NC10-F1
#
_entry.id   AF-A0AAD4NC10-F1
#
_cell.length_a   1.000
_cell.length_b   1.000
_cell.length_c   1.000
_cell.angle_alpha   90.00
_cell.angle_beta   90.00
_cell.angle_gamma   90.00
#
_symmetry.space_group_name_H-M   'P 1'
#
loop_
_entity.id
_entity.type
_entity.pdbx_description
1 polymer ?
#
loop_
_entity_poly.entity_id
_entity_poly.type
_entity_poly.pdbx_seq_one_letter_code
_entity_poly.pdbx_strand_id
1 'polypeptide(L)'
;MYPQWAVKPSTISSIYFACLSIVFTISLSSCTDPTQYCENYSVCLQKLEAKQRECLKFPEFEPSLARNTASSNQTECNKKKRRQVSRDLAQLHLRRTEIVRDCVAKNVNRGESILNPNKEKKCLKTAEKLSTISEIMQVTTKKPLRKNGQKGKVGSAVDISRSPKRHSKRKEATKQNAKMCRRAKKTLNRKCHQLAKCCSIAKECTTLAEAIDDQLRSLKAESKSSNCRST
;
A
#
# COMPACT_ATOMS: atom_id res chain seq x y z
N MET A 1 53.54 63.51 10.58
CA MET A 1 52.09 63.23 10.67
C MET A 1 51.82 61.97 9.86
N TYR A 2 51.56 60.84 10.53
CA TYR A 2 51.17 59.56 9.92
C TYR A 2 49.84 59.13 10.55
N PRO A 3 48.86 58.66 9.76
CA PRO A 3 47.57 58.27 10.31
C PRO A 3 47.60 56.85 10.90
N GLN A 4 47.10 56.72 12.13
CA GLN A 4 46.83 55.46 12.81
C GLN A 4 45.43 54.96 12.46
N TRP A 5 45.31 53.97 11.56
CA TRP A 5 44.12 53.11 11.49
C TRP A 5 44.43 51.83 10.69
N ALA A 6 45.23 50.96 11.30
CA ALA A 6 45.39 49.58 10.86
C ALA A 6 44.64 48.66 11.83
N VAL A 7 43.35 48.43 11.56
CA VAL A 7 42.58 47.40 12.28
C VAL A 7 43.00 46.04 11.73
N LYS A 8 43.52 45.18 12.62
CA LYS A 8 44.07 43.86 12.27
C LYS A 8 42.95 42.96 11.69
N PRO A 9 43.12 42.36 10.49
CA PRO A 9 42.10 41.55 9.81
C PRO A 9 41.86 40.16 10.44
N SER A 10 42.50 39.83 11.56
CA SER A 10 42.46 38.49 12.16
C SER A 10 41.24 38.20 13.05
N THR A 11 40.50 39.21 13.51
CA THR A 11 39.36 39.01 14.43
C THR A 11 38.03 38.78 13.70
N ILE A 12 37.84 39.38 12.52
CA ILE A 12 36.58 39.26 11.77
C ILE A 12 36.41 37.83 11.22
N SER A 13 37.48 37.21 10.72
CA SER A 13 37.45 35.84 10.19
C SER A 13 37.07 34.80 11.26
N SER A 14 37.54 34.99 12.50
CA SER A 14 37.25 34.07 13.61
C SER A 14 35.77 34.07 14.02
N ILE A 15 35.10 35.21 13.93
CA ILE A 15 33.66 35.35 14.25
C ILE A 15 32.80 34.64 13.20
N TYR A 16 33.15 34.73 11.91
CA TYR A 16 32.42 34.03 10.85
C TYR A 16 32.53 32.49 10.97
N PHE A 17 33.71 31.97 11.32
CA PHE A 17 33.89 30.53 11.57
C PHE A 17 33.14 30.03 12.81
N ALA A 18 33.06 30.84 13.87
CA ALA A 18 32.28 30.53 15.06
C ALA A 18 30.77 30.52 14.76
N CYS A 19 30.24 31.50 14.01
CA CYS A 19 28.83 31.51 13.61
C CYS A 19 28.46 30.37 12.66
N LEU A 20 29.33 30.03 11.68
CA LEU A 20 29.10 28.93 10.75
C LEU A 20 29.05 27.56 11.46
N SER A 21 29.89 27.36 12.49
CA SER A 21 29.86 26.12 13.28
C SER A 21 28.64 26.01 14.20
N ILE A 22 28.10 27.13 14.69
CA ILE A 22 26.83 27.14 15.44
C ILE A 22 25.64 26.81 14.52
N VAL A 23 25.59 27.34 13.29
CA VAL A 23 24.52 27.00 12.34
C VAL A 23 24.61 25.53 11.86
N PHE A 24 25.83 24.99 11.72
CA PHE A 24 26.04 23.59 11.32
C PHE A 24 25.71 22.58 12.43
N THR A 25 25.93 22.94 13.71
CA THR A 25 25.58 22.10 14.85
C THR A 25 24.08 22.14 15.18
N ILE A 26 23.40 23.27 14.97
CA ILE A 26 21.94 23.35 15.10
C ILE A 26 21.24 22.52 14.01
N SER A 27 21.84 22.37 12.82
CA SER A 27 21.26 21.61 11.70
C SER A 27 21.35 20.08 11.85
N LEU A 28 22.18 19.55 12.76
CA LEU A 28 22.26 18.10 13.03
C LEU A 28 21.33 17.62 14.15
N SER A 29 20.64 18.55 14.83
CA SER A 29 19.58 18.24 15.77
C SER A 29 18.24 18.15 15.04
N SER A 30 18.13 17.24 14.07
CA SER A 30 16.82 16.82 13.59
C SER A 30 16.15 16.03 14.70
N CYS A 31 15.52 16.73 15.64
CA CYS A 31 14.57 16.16 16.58
C CYS A 31 13.52 15.44 15.73
N THR A 32 13.64 14.12 15.60
CA THR A 32 12.62 13.30 14.96
C THR A 32 11.39 13.40 15.84
N ASP A 33 10.44 14.21 15.37
CA ASP A 33 9.19 14.45 16.09
C ASP A 33 8.50 13.09 16.30
N PRO A 34 8.18 12.70 17.54
CA PRO A 34 7.54 11.41 17.84
C PRO A 34 6.27 11.13 17.01
N THR A 35 5.61 12.19 16.55
CA THR A 35 4.43 12.17 15.68
C THR A 35 4.71 11.58 14.29
N GLN A 36 5.96 11.64 13.81
CA GLN A 36 6.36 11.22 12.46
C GLN A 36 6.09 9.73 12.20
N TYR A 37 6.11 8.86 13.22
CA TYR A 37 5.82 7.43 13.05
C TYR A 37 4.34 7.16 12.77
N CYS A 38 3.45 7.84 13.49
CA CYS A 38 2.01 7.71 13.29
C CYS A 38 1.56 8.36 11.98
N GLU A 39 2.19 9.45 11.56
CA GLU A 39 1.99 10.03 10.22
C GLU A 39 2.39 9.06 9.11
N ASN A 40 3.58 8.45 9.21
CA ASN A 40 4.03 7.43 8.27
C ASN A 40 3.07 6.23 8.22
N TYR A 41 2.53 5.83 9.38
CA TYR A 41 1.53 4.78 9.46
C TYR A 41 0.22 5.17 8.77
N SER A 42 -0.28 6.39 9.02
CA SER A 42 -1.46 6.97 8.35
C SER A 42 -1.31 6.95 6.81
N VAL A 43 -0.18 7.47 6.31
CA VAL A 43 0.13 7.46 4.86
C VAL A 43 0.20 6.03 4.33
N CYS A 44 0.76 5.09 5.08
CA CYS A 44 0.80 3.68 4.70
C CYS A 44 -0.62 3.10 4.55
N LEU A 45 -1.50 3.36 5.51
CA LEU A 45 -2.90 2.90 5.47
C LEU A 45 -3.65 3.48 4.27
N GLN A 46 -3.44 4.77 3.96
CA GLN A 46 -4.01 5.39 2.77
C GLN A 46 -3.54 4.71 1.48
N LYS A 47 -2.23 4.43 1.35
CA LYS A 47 -1.67 3.68 0.21
C LYS A 47 -2.24 2.25 0.14
N LEU A 48 -2.40 1.58 1.27
CA LEU A 48 -2.96 0.23 1.35
C LEU A 48 -4.42 0.21 0.90
N GLU A 49 -5.24 1.14 1.36
CA GLU A 49 -6.64 1.29 0.98
C GLU A 49 -6.79 1.53 -0.52
N ALA A 50 -6.04 2.49 -1.06
CA ALA A 50 -6.03 2.76 -2.50
C ALA A 50 -5.70 1.49 -3.30
N LYS A 51 -4.72 0.71 -2.84
CA LYS A 51 -4.35 -0.55 -3.49
C LYS A 51 -5.39 -1.65 -3.30
N GLN A 52 -6.08 -1.72 -2.16
CA GLN A 52 -7.21 -2.62 -1.95
C GLN A 52 -8.35 -2.31 -2.94
N ARG A 53 -8.74 -1.03 -3.07
CA ARG A 53 -9.75 -0.58 -4.04
C ARG A 53 -9.35 -0.90 -5.48
N GLU A 54 -8.08 -0.72 -5.84
CA GLU A 54 -7.55 -1.12 -7.16
C GLU A 54 -7.69 -2.62 -7.37
N CYS A 55 -7.32 -3.43 -6.37
CA CYS A 55 -7.35 -4.89 -6.51
C CYS A 55 -8.77 -5.47 -6.61
N LEU A 56 -9.79 -4.80 -6.08
CA LEU A 56 -11.20 -5.20 -6.21
C LEU A 56 -11.70 -5.14 -7.66
N LYS A 57 -11.05 -4.37 -8.54
CA LYS A 57 -11.40 -4.28 -9.97
C LYS A 57 -11.07 -5.55 -10.75
N PHE A 58 -10.19 -6.41 -10.21
CA PHE A 58 -9.81 -7.65 -10.88
C PHE A 58 -10.75 -8.79 -10.47
N PRO A 59 -11.34 -9.51 -11.44
CA PRO A 59 -12.09 -10.71 -11.13
C PRO A 59 -11.19 -11.72 -10.45
N GLU A 60 -11.72 -12.37 -9.42
CA GLU A 60 -10.96 -13.35 -8.66
C GLU A 60 -10.57 -14.55 -9.52
N PHE A 61 -9.27 -14.63 -9.81
CA PHE A 61 -8.71 -15.79 -10.47
C PHE A 61 -8.35 -16.82 -9.40
N GLU A 62 -9.14 -17.89 -9.34
CA GLU A 62 -8.80 -19.11 -8.63
C GLU A 62 -7.59 -19.77 -9.31
N PRO A 63 -6.58 -20.23 -8.57
CA PRO A 63 -5.60 -21.15 -9.12
C PRO A 63 -6.34 -22.41 -9.58
N SER A 64 -6.13 -22.78 -10.84
CA SER A 64 -6.64 -23.99 -11.47
C SER A 64 -6.04 -25.22 -10.79
N LEU A 65 -6.54 -25.59 -9.62
CA LEU A 65 -6.17 -26.79 -8.86
C LEU A 65 -7.23 -27.89 -8.90
N ALA A 66 -8.30 -27.71 -9.69
CA ALA A 66 -9.32 -28.73 -9.92
C ALA A 66 -9.36 -29.12 -11.40
N ARG A 67 -8.26 -29.70 -11.89
CA ARG A 67 -8.34 -30.66 -12.99
C ARG A 67 -8.48 -32.00 -12.27
N ASN A 68 -9.73 -32.46 -12.12
CA ASN A 68 -10.17 -33.86 -12.07
C ASN A 68 -11.65 -33.90 -11.63
N THR A 69 -12.52 -34.25 -12.60
CA THR A 69 -13.73 -35.08 -12.44
C THR A 69 -14.66 -34.81 -11.24
N ALA A 70 -15.52 -33.79 -11.33
CA ALA A 70 -16.75 -33.73 -10.54
C ALA A 70 -17.86 -33.02 -11.33
N SER A 71 -19.11 -33.46 -11.12
CA SER A 71 -20.30 -33.08 -11.88
C SER A 71 -20.43 -31.57 -12.09
N SER A 72 -20.81 -31.18 -13.31
CA SER A 72 -20.78 -29.80 -13.81
C SER A 72 -21.47 -28.80 -12.88
N ASN A 73 -22.62 -29.17 -12.29
CA ASN A 73 -23.45 -28.24 -11.53
C ASN A 73 -22.96 -28.02 -10.08
N GLN A 74 -22.47 -29.07 -9.41
CA GLN A 74 -21.97 -28.96 -8.04
C GLN A 74 -20.62 -28.23 -7.99
N THR A 75 -19.80 -28.38 -9.04
CA THR A 75 -18.56 -27.60 -9.15
C THR A 75 -18.82 -26.13 -9.45
N GLU A 76 -19.89 -25.78 -10.16
CA GLU A 76 -20.24 -24.38 -10.46
C GLU A 76 -20.83 -23.65 -9.25
N CYS A 77 -21.71 -24.30 -8.47
CA CYS A 77 -22.22 -23.78 -7.19
C CYS A 77 -21.08 -23.40 -6.24
N ASN A 78 -20.18 -24.34 -5.98
CA ASN A 78 -19.04 -24.13 -5.09
C ASN A 78 -18.10 -23.03 -5.61
N LYS A 79 -17.88 -22.94 -6.93
CA LYS A 79 -17.09 -21.86 -7.55
C LYS A 79 -17.73 -20.49 -7.35
N LYS A 80 -19.04 -20.36 -7.55
CA LYS A 80 -19.77 -19.10 -7.36
C LYS A 80 -19.72 -18.66 -5.90
N LYS A 81 -19.99 -19.59 -4.96
CA LYS A 81 -19.91 -19.32 -3.52
C LYS A 81 -18.50 -18.89 -3.09
N ARG A 82 -17.44 -19.58 -3.53
CA ARG A 82 -16.05 -19.20 -3.23
C ARG A 82 -15.68 -17.80 -3.73
N ARG A 83 -16.10 -17.44 -4.94
CA ARG A 83 -15.90 -16.09 -5.51
C ARG A 83 -16.66 -15.04 -4.71
N GLN A 84 -17.88 -15.35 -4.27
CA GLN A 84 -18.66 -14.44 -3.44
C GLN A 84 -17.96 -14.21 -2.10
N VAL A 85 -17.65 -15.30 -1.39
CA VAL A 85 -16.96 -15.25 -0.09
C VAL A 85 -15.62 -14.52 -0.16
N SER A 86 -14.82 -14.73 -1.21
CA SER A 86 -13.55 -14.01 -1.33
C SER A 86 -13.70 -12.53 -1.67
N ARG A 87 -14.72 -12.14 -2.46
CA ARG A 87 -15.08 -10.72 -2.64
C ARG A 87 -15.52 -10.08 -1.33
N ASP A 88 -16.36 -10.77 -0.58
CA ASP A 88 -16.86 -10.30 0.72
C ASP A 88 -15.70 -10.14 1.72
N LEU A 89 -14.77 -11.12 1.78
CA LEU A 89 -13.54 -11.00 2.56
C LEU A 89 -12.69 -9.81 2.11
N ALA A 90 -12.57 -9.57 0.81
CA ALA A 90 -11.80 -8.44 0.29
C ALA A 90 -12.45 -7.09 0.66
N GLN A 91 -13.78 -7.01 0.64
CA GLN A 91 -14.54 -5.83 1.03
C GLN A 91 -14.46 -5.57 2.55
N LEU A 92 -14.57 -6.60 3.37
CA LEU A 92 -14.37 -6.49 4.82
C LEU A 92 -12.94 -6.02 5.15
N HIS A 93 -11.94 -6.54 4.46
CA HIS A 93 -10.56 -6.08 4.62
C HIS A 93 -10.37 -4.60 4.23
N LEU A 94 -11.04 -4.14 3.17
CA LEU A 94 -11.05 -2.71 2.81
C LEU A 94 -11.70 -1.88 3.92
N ARG A 95 -12.89 -2.28 4.37
CA ARG A 95 -13.63 -1.56 5.41
C ARG A 95 -12.85 -1.47 6.72
N ARG A 96 -12.18 -2.55 7.10
CA ARG A 96 -11.25 -2.56 8.24
C ARG A 96 -10.16 -1.51 8.08
N THR A 97 -9.53 -1.43 6.91
CA THR A 97 -8.46 -0.45 6.65
C THR A 97 -8.99 0.99 6.68
N GLU A 98 -10.18 1.26 6.14
CA GLU A 98 -10.83 2.58 6.21
C GLU A 98 -11.03 3.04 7.66
N ILE A 99 -11.63 2.20 8.51
CA ILE A 99 -11.89 2.52 9.92
C ILE A 99 -10.59 2.83 10.67
N VAL A 100 -9.58 1.96 10.53
CA VAL A 100 -8.30 2.13 11.23
C VAL A 100 -7.60 3.40 10.73
N ARG A 101 -7.59 3.65 9.41
CA ARG A 101 -7.02 4.88 8.83
C ARG A 101 -7.69 6.12 9.39
N ASP A 102 -9.02 6.16 9.41
CA ASP A 102 -9.78 7.32 9.87
C ASP A 102 -9.52 7.62 11.34
N CYS A 103 -9.43 6.57 12.17
CA CYS A 103 -9.06 6.72 13.57
C CYS A 103 -7.63 7.27 13.71
N VAL A 104 -6.66 6.69 12.99
CA VAL A 104 -5.25 7.12 13.08
C VAL A 104 -5.09 8.56 12.63
N ALA A 105 -5.73 8.94 11.51
CA ALA A 105 -5.66 10.30 10.99
C ALA A 105 -6.25 11.34 11.96
N LYS A 106 -7.36 11.02 12.64
CA LYS A 106 -7.97 11.90 13.65
C LYS A 106 -7.14 12.05 14.92
N ASN A 107 -6.35 11.02 15.25
CA ASN A 107 -5.60 10.96 16.52
C ASN A 107 -4.09 11.12 16.33
N VAL A 108 -3.61 11.46 15.12
CA VAL A 108 -2.18 11.51 14.81
C VAL A 108 -1.39 12.43 15.75
N ASN A 109 -2.03 13.53 16.18
CA ASN A 109 -1.46 14.50 17.13
C ASN A 109 -1.30 13.94 18.55
N ARG A 110 -2.00 12.86 18.89
CA ARG A 110 -1.87 12.12 20.17
C ARG A 110 -0.82 11.01 20.08
N GLY A 111 -0.18 10.87 18.91
CA GLY A 111 0.83 9.86 18.66
C GLY A 111 2.11 10.15 19.42
N GLU A 112 2.23 9.65 20.65
CA GLU A 112 3.50 9.68 21.39
C GLU A 112 4.45 8.59 20.90
N SER A 113 5.77 8.84 21.00
CA SER A 113 6.78 7.79 20.80
C SER A 113 6.73 6.84 22.00
N ILE A 114 5.96 5.76 21.89
CA ILE A 114 5.94 4.63 22.85
C ILE A 114 7.26 3.82 22.80
N LEU A 115 8.24 4.28 22.03
CA LEU A 115 9.40 3.49 21.68
C LEU A 115 10.54 3.73 22.65
N ASN A 116 10.86 2.70 23.44
CA ASN A 116 12.21 2.49 23.98
C ASN A 116 13.25 2.77 22.86
N PRO A 117 14.41 3.39 23.14
CA PRO A 117 15.36 3.87 22.12
C PRO A 117 15.83 2.76 21.14
N ASN A 118 15.87 1.50 21.59
CA ASN A 118 16.16 0.34 20.73
C ASN A 118 15.03 -0.01 19.75
N LYS A 119 13.77 0.21 20.12
CA LYS A 119 12.62 0.00 19.23
C LYS A 119 12.49 1.16 18.25
N GLU A 120 12.86 2.38 18.66
CA GLU A 120 12.84 3.57 17.82
C GLU A 120 13.74 3.42 16.58
N LYS A 121 15.00 2.97 16.77
CA LYS A 121 15.91 2.65 15.66
C LYS A 121 15.33 1.62 14.68
N LYS A 122 14.54 0.65 15.17
CA LYS A 122 13.87 -0.34 14.30
C LYS A 122 12.72 0.30 13.50
N CYS A 123 12.02 1.25 14.11
CA CYS A 123 10.92 1.98 13.49
C CYS A 123 11.40 2.93 12.39
N LEU A 124 12.49 3.67 12.62
CA LEU A 124 13.14 4.51 11.59
C LEU A 124 13.57 3.69 10.37
N LYS A 125 14.29 2.59 10.60
CA LYS A 125 14.71 1.66 9.52
C LYS A 125 13.52 1.08 8.76
N THR A 126 12.37 0.92 9.41
CA THR A 126 11.15 0.41 8.78
C THR A 126 10.49 1.49 7.92
N ALA A 127 10.41 2.73 8.41
CA ALA A 127 9.86 3.88 7.69
C ALA A 127 10.69 4.22 6.43
N GLU A 128 12.01 4.22 6.55
CA GLU A 128 12.94 4.50 5.43
C GLU A 128 12.76 3.47 4.29
N LYS A 129 12.77 2.17 4.62
CA LYS A 129 12.51 1.07 3.67
C LYS A 129 11.12 1.13 3.03
N LEU A 130 10.20 1.89 3.62
CA LEU A 130 8.85 2.08 3.13
C LEU A 130 8.77 3.13 2.03
N SER A 131 9.50 4.23 2.18
CA SER A 131 9.65 5.26 1.15
C SER A 131 10.13 4.65 -0.16
N THR A 132 11.27 3.94 -0.12
CA THR A 132 11.94 3.35 -1.30
C THR A 132 11.06 2.35 -2.06
N ILE A 133 10.33 1.49 -1.35
CA ILE A 133 9.50 0.46 -2.02
C ILE A 133 8.22 1.08 -2.59
N SER A 134 7.66 2.12 -1.95
CA SER A 134 6.47 2.77 -2.47
C SER A 134 6.74 3.47 -3.81
N GLU A 135 7.94 4.01 -4.00
CA GLU A 135 8.41 4.56 -5.28
C GLU A 135 8.53 3.47 -6.35
N ILE A 136 9.16 2.33 -6.03
CA ILE A 136 9.30 1.20 -6.97
C ILE A 136 7.92 0.65 -7.42
N MET A 137 6.95 0.62 -6.49
CA MET A 137 5.59 0.18 -6.80
C MET A 137 4.81 1.17 -7.68
N GLN A 138 5.10 2.46 -7.62
CA GLN A 138 4.49 3.46 -8.50
C GLN A 138 5.08 3.41 -9.92
N VAL A 139 6.39 3.20 -10.05
CA VAL A 139 7.08 3.10 -11.36
C VAL A 139 6.54 1.94 -12.20
N THR A 140 6.21 0.81 -11.58
CA THR A 140 5.65 -0.36 -12.29
C THR A 140 4.19 -0.21 -12.74
N THR A 141 3.49 0.85 -12.31
CA THR A 141 2.10 1.14 -12.74
C THR A 141 2.01 2.15 -13.89
N LYS A 142 3.10 2.87 -14.19
CA LYS A 142 3.15 3.79 -15.33
C LYS A 142 3.70 3.05 -16.57
N LYS A 143 2.78 2.68 -17.47
CA LYS A 143 2.92 2.15 -18.86
C LYS A 143 2.70 0.63 -19.00
N PRO A 144 1.76 0.23 -19.89
CA PRO A 144 2.06 0.30 -21.30
C PRO A 144 0.94 0.97 -22.10
N LEU A 145 1.20 2.16 -22.63
CA LEU A 145 0.50 2.61 -23.83
C LEU A 145 1.49 3.09 -24.87
N ARG A 146 1.66 2.22 -25.87
CA ARG A 146 1.99 2.53 -27.25
C ARG A 146 1.20 3.75 -27.74
N LYS A 147 1.84 4.60 -28.53
CA LYS A 147 1.24 5.22 -29.74
C LYS A 147 2.31 5.85 -30.63
N ASN A 148 2.40 5.30 -31.85
CA ASN A 148 2.68 5.93 -33.15
C ASN A 148 3.13 4.80 -34.09
N GLY A 149 2.57 4.52 -35.27
CA GLY A 149 1.51 5.18 -36.04
C GLY A 149 1.82 4.97 -37.53
N GLN A 150 0.91 4.38 -38.30
CA GLN A 150 0.72 4.53 -39.76
C GLN A 150 -0.61 3.81 -40.11
N LYS A 151 -1.72 4.56 -40.19
CA LYS A 151 -2.35 5.16 -41.40
C LYS A 151 -2.65 4.13 -42.49
N GLY A 152 -3.93 3.87 -42.72
CA GLY A 152 -4.39 3.08 -43.87
C GLY A 152 -5.90 2.83 -43.92
N LYS A 153 -6.60 3.75 -44.60
CA LYS A 153 -7.85 3.59 -45.36
C LYS A 153 -9.21 3.43 -44.66
N VAL A 154 -10.03 4.42 -44.99
CA VAL A 154 -11.49 4.52 -45.02
C VAL A 154 -12.08 3.40 -45.88
N GLY A 155 -13.18 2.78 -45.45
CA GLY A 155 -13.98 1.89 -46.30
C GLY A 155 -14.93 0.95 -45.54
N SER A 156 -16.22 1.25 -45.66
CA SER A 156 -17.39 0.34 -45.65
C SER A 156 -17.70 -0.58 -44.46
N ALA A 157 -18.97 -0.49 -44.07
CA ALA A 157 -19.68 -1.41 -43.19
C ALA A 157 -19.69 -2.84 -43.75
N VAL A 158 -19.09 -3.81 -43.05
CA VAL A 158 -19.34 -5.26 -43.19
C VAL A 158 -18.97 -5.96 -41.87
N ASP A 159 -19.89 -6.81 -41.40
CA ASP A 159 -19.81 -7.88 -40.39
C ASP A 159 -18.61 -8.01 -39.44
N ILE A 160 -18.88 -7.79 -38.14
CA ILE A 160 -17.95 -8.07 -37.05
C ILE A 160 -18.00 -9.58 -36.70
N SER A 161 -17.32 -10.38 -37.51
CA SER A 161 -16.88 -11.71 -37.12
C SER A 161 -15.75 -11.59 -36.09
N ARG A 162 -16.09 -11.67 -34.80
CA ARG A 162 -15.14 -11.64 -33.66
C ARG A 162 -14.14 -12.78 -33.74
N SER A 163 -12.91 -12.49 -34.17
CA SER A 163 -11.80 -13.47 -34.12
C SER A 163 -11.43 -13.88 -32.67
N PRO A 164 -11.39 -15.18 -32.33
CA PRO A 164 -11.15 -15.68 -30.97
C PRO A 164 -9.73 -15.42 -30.42
N LYS A 165 -8.74 -15.14 -31.27
CA LYS A 165 -7.33 -14.95 -30.86
C LYS A 165 -7.08 -13.69 -30.02
N ARG A 166 -7.86 -12.61 -30.18
CA ARG A 166 -7.68 -11.36 -29.38
C ARG A 166 -8.19 -11.47 -27.94
N HIS A 167 -9.14 -12.36 -27.67
CA HIS A 167 -9.68 -12.55 -26.31
C HIS A 167 -8.73 -13.29 -25.37
N SER A 168 -7.91 -14.22 -25.89
CA SER A 168 -6.96 -14.99 -25.07
C SER A 168 -5.86 -14.11 -24.47
N LYS A 169 -5.24 -13.23 -25.29
CA LYS A 169 -4.16 -12.34 -24.85
C LYS A 169 -4.61 -11.30 -23.81
N ARG A 170 -5.84 -10.79 -23.91
CA ARG A 170 -6.44 -9.85 -22.94
C ARG A 170 -6.73 -10.51 -21.59
N LYS A 171 -7.17 -11.77 -21.59
CA LYS A 171 -7.42 -12.55 -20.37
C LYS A 171 -6.11 -12.80 -19.60
N GLU A 172 -5.03 -13.16 -20.29
CA GLU A 172 -3.74 -13.42 -19.64
C GLU A 172 -3.12 -12.15 -19.04
N ALA A 173 -3.15 -11.02 -19.75
CA ALA A 173 -2.69 -9.74 -19.20
C ALA A 173 -3.49 -9.33 -17.94
N THR A 174 -4.81 -9.55 -17.94
CA THR A 174 -5.67 -9.25 -16.79
C THR A 174 -5.31 -10.13 -15.58
N LYS A 175 -5.03 -11.41 -15.81
CA LYS A 175 -4.60 -12.37 -14.79
C LYS A 175 -3.23 -12.00 -14.20
N GLN A 176 -2.27 -11.61 -15.04
CA GLN A 176 -0.96 -11.14 -14.60
C GLN A 176 -1.10 -9.87 -13.73
N ASN A 177 -1.91 -8.90 -14.17
CA ASN A 177 -2.17 -7.68 -13.41
C ASN A 177 -2.83 -7.97 -12.06
N ALA A 178 -3.81 -8.88 -12.01
CA ALA A 178 -4.44 -9.31 -10.75
C ALA A 178 -3.41 -9.92 -9.79
N LYS A 179 -2.51 -10.78 -10.30
CA LYS A 179 -1.43 -11.38 -9.51
C LYS A 179 -0.46 -10.34 -8.97
N MET A 180 -0.06 -9.37 -9.80
CA MET A 180 0.79 -8.25 -9.36
C MET A 180 0.10 -7.40 -8.30
N CYS A 181 -1.19 -7.08 -8.48
CA CYS A 181 -1.95 -6.31 -7.50
C CYS A 181 -2.03 -7.03 -6.15
N ARG A 182 -2.33 -8.33 -6.13
CA ARG A 182 -2.36 -9.12 -4.89
C ARG A 182 -1.02 -9.13 -4.16
N ARG A 183 0.09 -9.26 -4.90
CA ARG A 183 1.46 -9.21 -4.33
C ARG A 183 1.74 -7.83 -3.73
N ALA A 184 1.47 -6.77 -4.49
CA ALA A 184 1.59 -5.38 -4.06
C ALA A 184 0.80 -5.10 -2.77
N LYS A 185 -0.49 -5.46 -2.74
CA LYS A 185 -1.36 -5.33 -1.57
C LYS A 185 -0.79 -6.08 -0.36
N LYS A 186 -0.34 -7.32 -0.55
CA LYS A 186 0.25 -8.14 0.54
C LYS A 186 1.50 -7.49 1.12
N THR A 187 2.37 -6.94 0.26
CA THR A 187 3.58 -6.23 0.68
C THR A 187 3.25 -4.95 1.46
N LEU A 188 2.32 -4.13 0.96
CA LEU A 188 1.84 -2.93 1.68
C LEU A 188 1.26 -3.29 3.04
N ASN A 189 0.40 -4.32 3.11
CA ASN A 189 -0.21 -4.76 4.36
C ASN A 189 0.84 -5.17 5.40
N ARG A 190 1.87 -5.92 4.99
CA ARG A 190 2.98 -6.30 5.88
C ARG A 190 3.73 -5.08 6.41
N LYS A 191 4.00 -4.11 5.53
CA LYS A 191 4.68 -2.85 5.88
C LYS A 191 3.88 -2.00 6.85
N CYS A 192 2.59 -1.78 6.58
CA CYS A 192 1.75 -1.02 7.49
C CYS A 192 1.61 -1.74 8.84
N HIS A 193 1.58 -3.08 8.86
CA HIS A 193 1.61 -3.83 10.12
C HIS A 193 2.93 -3.66 10.90
N GLN A 194 4.07 -3.48 10.22
CA GLN A 194 5.33 -3.16 10.91
C GLN A 194 5.29 -1.74 11.49
N LEU A 195 4.77 -0.76 10.75
CA LEU A 195 4.60 0.62 11.25
C LEU A 195 3.57 0.72 12.38
N ALA A 196 2.53 -0.11 12.36
CA ALA A 196 1.55 -0.16 13.45
C ALA A 196 2.20 -0.46 14.80
N LYS A 197 3.30 -1.22 14.83
CA LYS A 197 4.05 -1.50 16.06
C LYS A 197 4.83 -0.29 16.59
N CYS A 198 4.97 0.74 15.77
CA CYS A 198 5.70 1.97 16.04
C CYS A 198 4.77 3.14 16.36
N CYS A 199 3.46 2.99 16.13
CA CYS A 199 2.49 4.03 16.38
C CYS A 199 1.65 3.66 17.60
N SER A 200 1.66 4.54 18.59
CA SER A 200 1.04 4.35 19.90
C SER A 200 -0.47 4.11 19.83
N ILE A 201 -1.15 4.94 19.05
CA ILE A 201 -2.59 4.89 18.81
C ILE A 201 -3.02 3.72 17.91
N ALA A 202 -2.09 2.97 17.31
CA ALA A 202 -2.44 1.92 16.36
C ALA A 202 -3.27 0.81 17.02
N LYS A 203 -2.97 0.45 18.27
CA LYS A 203 -3.72 -0.58 18.99
C LYS A 203 -5.16 -0.14 19.25
N GLU A 204 -5.35 1.06 19.77
CA GLU A 204 -6.67 1.65 20.02
C GLU A 204 -7.49 1.79 18.72
N CYS A 205 -6.85 2.21 17.62
CA CYS A 205 -7.54 2.29 16.34
C CYS A 205 -7.87 0.92 15.75
N THR A 206 -7.10 -0.13 16.06
CA THR A 206 -7.45 -1.49 15.64
C THR A 206 -8.60 -2.10 16.42
N THR A 207 -8.80 -1.73 17.69
CA THR A 207 -9.93 -2.26 18.47
C THR A 207 -11.28 -1.75 17.95
N LEU A 208 -11.32 -0.54 17.39
CA LEU A 208 -12.51 -0.01 16.70
C LEU A 208 -12.97 -0.86 15.50
N ALA A 209 -12.08 -1.71 14.96
CA ALA A 209 -12.40 -2.60 13.85
C ALA A 209 -12.63 -4.06 14.29
N GLU A 210 -12.79 -4.35 15.58
CA GLU A 210 -12.98 -5.71 16.12
C GLU A 210 -14.21 -6.40 15.55
N ALA A 211 -15.34 -5.70 15.45
CA ALA A 211 -16.56 -6.25 14.85
C ALA A 211 -16.34 -6.73 13.40
N ILE A 212 -15.50 -6.02 12.63
CA ILE A 212 -15.12 -6.44 11.27
C ILE A 212 -14.16 -7.64 11.32
N ASP A 213 -13.28 -7.71 12.31
CA ASP A 213 -12.41 -8.86 12.51
C ASP A 213 -13.19 -10.14 12.87
N ASP A 214 -14.29 -10.02 13.61
CA ASP A 214 -15.23 -11.14 13.86
C ASP A 214 -15.94 -11.60 12.58
N GLN A 215 -16.40 -10.67 11.75
CA GLN A 215 -16.97 -10.99 10.44
C GLN A 215 -15.93 -11.67 9.52
N LEU A 216 -14.68 -11.21 9.54
CA LEU A 216 -13.60 -11.84 8.80
C LEU A 216 -13.31 -13.27 9.29
N ARG A 217 -13.39 -13.52 10.60
CA ARG A 217 -13.19 -14.84 11.20
C ARG A 217 -14.30 -15.81 10.82
N SER A 218 -15.56 -15.41 11.00
CA SER A 218 -16.74 -16.21 10.65
C SER A 218 -16.77 -16.55 9.17
N LEU A 219 -16.61 -15.56 8.29
CA LEU A 219 -16.63 -15.77 6.85
C LEU A 219 -15.47 -16.67 6.35
N LYS A 220 -14.29 -16.60 7.00
CA LYS A 220 -13.19 -17.55 6.73
C LYS A 220 -13.52 -18.97 7.18
N ALA A 221 -14.19 -19.13 8.33
CA ALA A 221 -14.63 -20.45 8.79
C ALA A 221 -15.67 -21.06 7.84
N GLU A 222 -16.66 -20.28 7.40
CA GLU A 222 -17.66 -20.70 6.42
C GLU A 222 -17.02 -21.13 5.09
N SER A 223 -16.00 -20.40 4.64
CA SER A 223 -15.26 -20.73 3.40
C SER A 223 -14.60 -22.11 3.44
N LYS A 224 -14.25 -22.61 4.63
CA LYS A 224 -13.66 -23.94 4.84
C LYS A 224 -14.70 -25.04 4.99
N SER A 225 -15.91 -24.72 5.46
CA SER A 225 -16.99 -25.67 5.77
C SER A 225 -17.94 -25.90 4.58
N SER A 226 -18.02 -24.97 3.62
CA SER A 226 -19.04 -25.03 2.58
C SER A 226 -18.81 -26.14 1.54
N ASN A 227 -19.53 -27.25 1.68
CA ASN A 227 -19.95 -28.11 0.58
C ASN A 227 -21.38 -27.70 0.18
N CYS A 228 -21.63 -27.37 -1.11
CA CYS A 228 -23.01 -27.34 -1.62
C CYS A 228 -23.58 -28.77 -1.52
N ARG A 229 -24.33 -29.09 -0.45
CA ARG A 229 -25.18 -30.28 -0.39
C ARG A 229 -26.36 -30.03 -1.33
N SER A 230 -26.52 -30.90 -2.32
CA SER A 230 -27.73 -30.97 -3.13
C SER A 230 -28.85 -31.45 -2.21
N THR A 231 -29.81 -30.58 -1.92
CA THR A 231 -31.15 -30.98 -1.46
C THR A 231 -32.01 -31.27 -2.67
#